data_AF-A0A959E7Z4-F1
#
_entry.id   AF-A0A959E7Z4-F1
#
_cell.length_a   1.000
_cell.length_b   1.000
_cell.length_c   1.000
_cell.angle_alpha   90.00
_cell.angle_beta   90.00
_cell.angle_gamma   90.00
#
_symmetry.space_group_name_H-M   'P 1'
#
loop_
_entity.id
_entity.type
_entity.pdbx_description
1 polymer ?
#
loop_
_entity_poly.entity_id
_entity_poly.type
_entity_poly.pdbx_seq_one_letter_code
_entity_poly.pdbx_strand_id
1 'polypeptide(L)' 'FHSGPFLINKGYYEKLIALRQQFIDFTHTRKQVFLTFITNYGIVPNSYSKEIVDAEIDLEQLMEAVV' A
#
# COMPACT_ATOMS: atom_id res chain seq x y z
N PHE A 1 3.77 -14.59 2.84
CA PHE A 1 2.36 -14.79 2.45
C PHE A 1 1.53 -14.91 3.71
N HIS A 2 0.53 -14.04 3.86
CA HIS A 2 -0.40 -14.07 4.99
C HIS A 2 -1.68 -14.80 4.57
N SER A 3 -2.15 -15.70 5.43
CA SER A 3 -3.37 -16.50 5.20
C SER A 3 -4.67 -15.76 5.58
N GLY A 4 -4.62 -14.42 5.66
CA GLY A 4 -5.73 -13.59 6.10
C GLY A 4 -5.42 -12.10 5.94
N PRO A 5 -6.34 -11.21 6.37
CA PRO A 5 -6.21 -9.76 6.19
C PRO A 5 -4.92 -9.23 6.81
N PHE A 6 -4.20 -8.39 6.07
CA PHE A 6 -2.93 -7.85 6.56
C PHE A 6 -3.14 -6.65 7.48
N LEU A 7 -2.51 -6.66 8.66
CA LEU A 7 -2.57 -5.53 9.60
C LEU A 7 -1.35 -4.62 9.43
N ILE A 8 -1.59 -3.37 9.04
CA ILE A 8 -0.54 -2.34 9.03
C ILE A 8 -0.33 -1.86 10.46
N ASN A 9 0.76 -2.32 11.08
CA ASN A 9 1.19 -1.83 12.39
C ASN A 9 1.99 -0.52 12.26
N LYS A 10 2.21 0.16 13.38
CA LYS A 10 2.94 1.44 13.44
C LYS A 10 4.33 1.36 12.79
N GLY A 11 5.12 0.31 13.08
CA GLY A 11 6.47 0.19 12.53
C GLY A 11 6.48 -0.04 11.02
N TYR A 12 5.52 -0.79 10.50
CA TYR A 12 5.35 -0.98 9.06
C TYR A 12 4.91 0.31 8.37
N TYR A 13 3.99 1.05 8.99
CA TYR A 13 3.57 2.38 8.54
C TYR A 13 4.75 3.38 8.46
N GLU A 14 5.57 3.48 9.51
CA GLU A 14 6.76 4.36 9.52
C GLU A 14 7.74 3.98 8.41
N LYS A 15 7.93 2.68 8.16
CA LYS A 15 8.78 2.18 7.08
C LYS A 15 8.26 2.58 5.70
N LEU A 16 6.94 2.48 5.48
CA LEU A 16 6.33 2.85 4.20
C LEU A 16 6.45 4.36 3.94
N ILE A 17 6.28 5.19 4.96
CA ILE A 17 6.50 6.64 4.85
C ILE A 17 7.94 6.95 4.49
N ALA A 18 8.90 6.31 5.17
CA ALA A 18 10.31 6.51 4.88
C ALA A 18 10.65 6.13 3.43
N LEU A 19 10.12 4.99 2.93
CA LEU A 19 10.33 4.57 1.55
C LEU A 19 9.69 5.53 0.54
N ARG A 20 8.47 6.02 0.81
CA ARG A 20 7.81 7.04 -0.02
C ARG A 20 8.65 8.31 -0.11
N GLN A 21 9.15 8.78 1.04
CA GLN A 21 9.98 9.98 1.08
C GLN A 21 11.30 9.77 0.33
N GLN A 22 11.98 8.64 0.54
CA GLN A 22 13.19 8.29 -0.19
C GLN A 22 12.97 8.23 -1.72
N PHE A 23 11.83 7.71 -2.16
CA PHE A 23 11.48 7.69 -3.58
C PHE A 23 11.28 9.10 -4.14
N ILE A 24 10.60 9.98 -3.40
CA ILE A 24 10.43 11.39 -3.79
C ILE A 24 11.78 12.11 -3.85
N ASP A 25 12.61 11.91 -2.83
CA ASP A 25 13.92 12.54 -2.72
C ASP A 25 14.86 12.09 -3.85
N PHE A 26 14.83 10.80 -4.20
CA PHE A 26 15.67 10.23 -5.26
C PHE A 26 15.20 10.63 -6.67
N THR A 27 13.88 10.63 -6.91
CA THR A 27 13.33 10.95 -8.24
C THR A 27 13.13 12.45 -8.48
N HIS A 28 13.22 13.27 -7.42
CA HIS A 28 12.88 14.69 -7.42
C HIS A 28 11.49 15.00 -7.99
N THR A 29 10.58 14.03 -7.92
CA THR A 29 9.22 14.22 -8.44
C THR A 29 8.45 15.21 -7.57
N ARG A 30 7.71 16.11 -8.23
CA ARG A 30 6.72 16.97 -7.58
C ARG A 30 5.31 16.42 -7.70
N LYS A 31 5.15 15.30 -8.41
CA LYS A 31 3.86 14.61 -8.57
C LYS A 31 3.53 13.88 -7.28
N GLN A 32 2.24 13.77 -6.98
CA GLN A 32 1.76 12.95 -5.88
C GLN A 32 2.14 11.49 -6.11
N VAL A 33 2.71 10.86 -5.08
CA VAL A 33 3.06 9.44 -5.08
C VAL A 33 1.93 8.70 -4.38
N PHE A 34 1.25 7.84 -5.13
CA PHE A 34 0.18 6.99 -4.64
C PHE A 34 0.75 5.63 -4.24
N LEU A 35 0.30 5.11 -3.10
CA LEU A 35 0.64 3.78 -2.62
C LEU A 35 -0.55 2.85 -2.82
N THR A 36 -0.42 1.97 -3.81
CA THR A 36 -1.37 0.90 -4.08
C THR A 36 -0.92 -0.38 -3.39
N PHE A 37 -1.79 -0.94 -2.56
CA PHE A 37 -1.55 -2.24 -1.94
C PHE A 37 -2.19 -3.36 -2.76
N ILE A 38 -1.38 -4.37 -3.09
CA ILE A 38 -1.85 -5.58 -3.77
C ILE A 38 -1.82 -6.71 -2.75
N THR A 39 -2.99 -7.30 -2.46
CA THR A 39 -3.11 -8.33 -1.42
C THR A 39 -4.12 -9.40 -1.82
N ASN A 40 -4.01 -10.60 -1.23
CA ASN A 40 -4.96 -11.69 -1.53
C ASN A 40 -6.26 -11.61 -0.72
N TYR A 41 -6.20 -11.10 0.51
CA TYR A 41 -7.32 -11.14 1.47
C TYR A 41 -7.67 -9.74 2.03
N GLY A 42 -7.12 -8.71 1.41
CA GLY A 42 -7.28 -7.34 1.81
C GLY A 42 -6.44 -6.90 3.01
N ILE A 43 -6.67 -5.66 3.42
CA ILE A 43 -6.02 -5.00 4.57
C ILE A 43 -7.04 -4.80 5.69
N VAL A 44 -6.62 -4.98 6.94
CA VAL A 44 -7.44 -4.61 8.09
C VAL A 44 -7.54 -3.08 8.16
N PRO A 45 -8.76 -2.50 8.11
CA PRO A 45 -8.93 -1.05 8.16
C PRO A 45 -8.53 -0.51 9.53
N ASN A 46 -7.51 0.34 9.58
CA ASN A 46 -7.11 1.07 10.78
C ASN A 46 -6.69 2.50 10.42
N SER A 47 -6.30 3.30 11.41
CA SER A 47 -5.88 4.69 11.18
C SER A 47 -4.68 4.79 10.24
N TYR A 48 -3.72 3.87 10.35
CA TYR A 48 -2.52 3.85 9.53
C TYR A 48 -2.81 3.48 8.07
N SER A 49 -3.65 2.47 7.84
CA SER A 49 -4.00 2.00 6.51
C SER A 49 -4.81 3.06 5.76
N LYS A 50 -5.74 3.73 6.45
CA LYS A 50 -6.55 4.82 5.84
C LYS A 50 -5.73 6.05 5.44
N GLU A 51 -4.61 6.29 6.11
CA GLU A 51 -3.78 7.45 5.82
C GLU A 51 -2.80 7.21 4.68
N ILE A 52 -2.30 5.98 4.54
CA ILE A 52 -1.19 5.66 3.64
C ILE A 52 -1.61 4.87 2.40
N VAL A 53 -2.73 4.17 2.43
CA VAL A 53 -3.20 3.34 1.31
C VAL A 53 -4.18 4.17 0.48
N ASP A 54 -3.76 4.52 -0.74
CA ASP A 54 -4.61 5.27 -1.67
C ASP A 54 -5.54 4.36 -2.47
N ALA A 55 -5.06 3.14 -2.76
CA ALA A 55 -5.82 2.13 -3.47
C ALA A 55 -5.45 0.75 -2.95
N GLU A 56 -6.45 -0.13 -2.91
CA GLU A 56 -6.31 -1.53 -2.57
C GLU A 56 -6.78 -2.34 -3.78
N ILE A 57 -5.94 -3.27 -4.22
CA ILE A 57 -6.25 -4.20 -5.30
C ILE A 57 -6.20 -5.60 -4.70
N ASP A 58 -7.32 -6.30 -4.78
CA ASP A 58 -7.37 -7.70 -4.44
C ASP A 58 -6.89 -8.57 -5.62
N LEU A 59 -6.53 -9.83 -5.34
CA LEU A 59 -6.01 -10.73 -6.37
C LEU A 59 -7.04 -11.04 -7.46
N GLU A 60 -8.33 -11.06 -7.11
CA GLU A 60 -9.43 -11.33 -8.05
C GLU A 60 -9.53 -10.19 -9.08
N GLN A 61 -9.55 -8.94 -8.62
CA GLN A 61 -9.50 -7.73 -9.43
C GLN A 61 -8.25 -7.65 -10.31
N LEU A 62 -7.09 -8.07 -9.77
CA LEU A 62 -5.85 -8.12 -10.56
C LEU A 62 -5.96 -9.13 -11.70
N MET A 63 -6.61 -10.28 -11.46
CA MET A 63 -6.77 -11.33 -12.46
C MET A 63 -7.82 -10.99 -13.52
N GLU A 64 -8.90 -10.28 -13.17
CA GLU A 64 -9.89 -9.79 -14.15
C GLU A 64 -9.28 -8.77 -15.12
N ALA A 65 -8.31 -7.96 -14.69
CA ALA A 65 -7.69 -6.93 -15.54
C ALA A 65 -6.74 -7.47 -16.63
N VAL A 66 -6.41 -8.77 -16.62
CA VAL A 66 -5.44 -9.39 -17.54
C VAL A 66 -6.13 -10.22 -18.65
N VAL A 67 -7.46 -10.35 -18.62
CA VAL A 67 -8.28 -11.08 -19.61
C VAL A 67 -9.09 -10.11 -20.45
#